data_AF-A0AAV6YJG9-F1
#
_entry.id   AF-A0AAV6YJG9-F1
#
_cell.length_a   1.000
_cell.length_b   1.000
_cell.length_c   1.000
_cell.angle_alpha   90.00
_cell.angle_beta   90.00
_cell.angle_gamma   90.00
#
_symmetry.space_group_name_H-M   'P 1'
#
loop_
_entity.id
_entity.type
_entity.pdbx_description
1 polymer ?
#
loop_
_entity_poly.entity_id
_entity_poly.type
_entity_poly.pdbx_seq_one_letter_code
_entity_poly.pdbx_strand_id
1 'polypeptide(L)'
;PLSVPIITTSCQSDGSARVACEVENENNATYSWIVNGEIRHGLIVPNITLNASAFTSGAVNVSCSAKNSYIQEHSNDTYVFCEAPLSDPVMKASCLSNGSAVVTCWVVRGSAPTFLLTVNGEEIDPPYNRSSPWGFNYTLSTKGPWNISCSVEKFMKSVTNTTSHSCP
;
A
#
# COMPACT_ATOMS: atom_id res chain seq x y z
N PRO A 1 -25.02 12.26 -28.59
CA PRO A 1 -23.56 12.45 -28.75
C PRO A 1 -22.92 12.00 -27.45
N LEU A 2 -21.90 11.15 -27.53
CA LEU A 2 -21.15 10.69 -26.36
C LEU A 2 -20.45 11.89 -25.72
N SER A 3 -20.61 12.06 -24.41
CA SER A 3 -19.89 13.09 -23.68
C SER A 3 -18.44 12.67 -23.44
N VAL A 4 -17.58 13.64 -23.14
CA VAL A 4 -16.27 13.36 -22.57
C VAL A 4 -16.47 12.62 -21.24
N PRO A 5 -15.84 11.45 -21.02
CA PRO A 5 -16.01 10.71 -19.78
C PRO A 5 -15.37 11.42 -18.59
N ILE A 6 -16.03 11.32 -17.43
CA ILE A 6 -15.56 11.85 -16.15
C ILE A 6 -15.19 10.68 -15.25
N ILE A 7 -14.03 10.75 -14.60
CA ILE A 7 -13.62 9.75 -13.62
C ILE A 7 -14.12 10.15 -12.24
N THR A 8 -14.87 9.26 -11.60
CA THR A 8 -15.28 9.37 -10.20
C THR A 8 -14.57 8.32 -9.36
N THR A 9 -14.24 8.66 -8.11
CA THR A 9 -13.48 7.79 -7.22
C THR A 9 -14.10 7.74 -5.83
N SER A 10 -14.19 6.54 -5.26
CA SER A 10 -14.64 6.30 -3.89
C SER A 10 -13.66 5.38 -3.17
N CYS A 11 -12.99 5.91 -2.14
CA CYS A 11 -12.11 5.12 -1.27
C CYS A 11 -12.90 4.25 -0.31
N GLN A 12 -12.47 3.01 -0.18
CA GLN A 12 -13.03 2.02 0.75
C GLN A 12 -12.19 1.97 2.04
N SER A 13 -12.79 1.48 3.12
CA SER A 13 -12.13 1.39 4.43
C SER A 13 -10.94 0.43 4.48
N ASP A 14 -10.82 -0.48 3.51
CA ASP A 14 -9.68 -1.39 3.36
C ASP A 14 -8.52 -0.77 2.55
N GLY A 15 -8.68 0.48 2.11
CA GLY A 15 -7.73 1.22 1.28
C GLY A 15 -7.81 0.91 -0.21
N SER A 16 -8.75 0.08 -0.66
CA SER A 16 -9.08 -0.04 -2.08
C SER A 16 -9.83 1.20 -2.58
N ALA A 17 -9.85 1.40 -3.90
CA ALA A 17 -10.62 2.44 -4.56
C ALA A 17 -11.59 1.83 -5.56
N ARG A 18 -12.85 2.27 -5.52
CA ARG A 18 -13.79 2.06 -6.64
C ARG A 18 -13.68 3.27 -7.55
N VAL A 19 -13.35 3.03 -8.81
CA VAL A 19 -13.17 4.07 -9.82
C VAL A 19 -14.20 3.83 -10.92
N ALA A 20 -14.99 4.84 -11.26
CA ALA A 20 -15.98 4.74 -12.33
C ALA A 20 -15.70 5.76 -13.44
N CYS A 21 -16.04 5.38 -14.65
CA CYS A 21 -15.96 6.17 -15.87
C CYS A 21 -17.39 6.51 -16.27
N GLU A 22 -17.80 7.75 -16.02
CA GLU A 22 -19.17 8.20 -16.19
C GLU A 22 -19.28 9.01 -17.47
N VAL A 23 -20.30 8.71 -18.27
CA VAL A 23 -20.69 9.46 -19.48
C VAL A 23 -22.15 9.85 -19.35
N GLU A 24 -22.50 11.04 -19.80
CA GLU A 24 -23.88 11.51 -19.78
C GLU A 24 -24.70 10.81 -20.87
N ASN A 25 -25.92 10.39 -20.51
CA ASN A 25 -26.98 9.99 -21.45
C ASN A 25 -26.65 8.80 -22.39
N GLU A 26 -25.78 7.86 -22.01
CA GLU A 26 -25.45 6.71 -22.87
C GLU A 26 -25.41 5.38 -22.11
N ASN A 27 -26.35 4.47 -22.43
CA ASN A 27 -26.44 3.14 -21.80
C ASN A 27 -25.67 2.03 -22.54
N ASN A 28 -25.21 2.29 -23.77
CA ASN A 28 -24.59 1.28 -24.65
C ASN A 28 -23.14 1.60 -25.01
N ALA A 29 -22.46 2.39 -24.19
CA ALA A 29 -21.03 2.62 -24.36
C ALA A 29 -20.23 1.37 -23.94
N THR A 30 -19.19 1.09 -24.71
CA THR A 30 -18.10 0.19 -24.31
C THR A 30 -16.97 1.01 -23.70
N TYR A 31 -16.33 0.47 -22.67
CA TYR A 31 -15.30 1.18 -21.92
C TYR A 31 -13.92 0.55 -22.14
N SER A 32 -12.87 1.32 -21.90
CA SER A 32 -11.50 0.83 -21.78
C SER A 32 -10.74 1.66 -20.76
N TRP A 33 -9.74 1.06 -20.12
CA TRP A 33 -9.00 1.67 -19.04
C TRP A 33 -7.49 1.65 -19.29
N ILE A 34 -6.84 2.74 -18.91
CA ILE A 34 -5.39 2.87 -18.83
C ILE A 34 -5.06 3.10 -17.35
N VAL A 35 -4.17 2.29 -16.79
CA VAL A 35 -3.75 2.36 -15.39
C VAL A 35 -2.23 2.40 -15.34
N ASN A 36 -1.66 3.49 -14.79
CA ASN A 36 -0.22 3.77 -14.80
C ASN A 36 0.40 3.69 -16.21
N GLY A 37 -0.32 4.16 -17.22
CA GLY A 37 0.12 4.11 -18.63
C GLY A 37 -0.05 2.74 -19.31
N GLU A 38 -0.48 1.70 -18.59
CA GLU A 38 -0.72 0.38 -19.16
C GLU A 38 -2.20 0.17 -19.53
N ILE A 39 -2.44 -0.33 -20.74
CA ILE A 39 -3.78 -0.67 -21.22
C ILE A 39 -4.25 -1.95 -20.51
N ARG A 40 -5.40 -1.86 -19.85
CA ARG A 40 -6.04 -3.00 -19.20
C ARG A 40 -6.94 -3.75 -20.18
N HIS A 41 -6.34 -4.64 -20.97
CA HIS A 41 -7.06 -5.47 -21.94
C HIS A 41 -8.17 -6.30 -21.27
N GLY A 42 -9.37 -6.26 -21.84
CA GLY A 42 -10.54 -7.03 -21.36
C GLY A 42 -11.39 -6.35 -20.28
N LEU A 43 -10.95 -5.22 -19.73
CA LEU A 43 -11.75 -4.41 -18.80
C LEU A 43 -12.67 -3.46 -19.59
N ILE A 44 -13.78 -4.01 -20.08
CA ILE A 44 -14.81 -3.30 -20.86
C ILE A 44 -15.97 -2.73 -20.03
N VAL A 45 -15.76 -2.66 -18.72
CA VAL A 45 -16.77 -2.26 -17.73
C VAL A 45 -16.64 -0.78 -17.36
N PRO A 46 -17.74 -0.11 -16.99
CA PRO A 46 -17.74 1.31 -16.62
C PRO A 46 -17.06 1.58 -15.27
N ASN A 47 -16.72 0.54 -14.50
CA ASN A 47 -16.09 0.67 -13.19
C ASN A 47 -14.98 -0.36 -13.01
N ILE A 48 -13.93 0.05 -12.31
CA ILE A 48 -12.82 -0.81 -11.90
C ILE A 48 -12.58 -0.67 -10.40
N THR A 49 -11.91 -1.67 -9.83
CA THR A 49 -11.44 -1.61 -8.45
C THR A 49 -9.91 -1.62 -8.44
N LEU A 50 -9.32 -0.63 -7.79
CA LEU A 50 -7.90 -0.59 -7.48
C LEU A 50 -7.71 -1.13 -6.07
N ASN A 51 -7.00 -2.25 -5.92
CA ASN A 51 -6.69 -2.80 -4.61
C ASN A 51 -5.76 -1.86 -3.83
N ALA A 52 -5.75 -1.96 -2.49
CA ALA A 52 -4.85 -1.19 -1.64
C ALA A 52 -3.37 -1.33 -2.06
N SER A 53 -2.97 -2.51 -2.56
CA SER A 53 -1.62 -2.77 -3.07
C SER A 53 -1.29 -1.99 -4.35
N ALA A 54 -2.26 -1.42 -5.05
CA ALA A 54 -1.97 -0.55 -6.19
C ALA A 54 -1.31 0.76 -5.75
N PHE A 55 -1.52 1.17 -4.50
CA PHE A 55 -1.03 2.43 -3.94
C PHE A 55 0.31 2.29 -3.20
N THR A 56 1.00 1.14 -3.32
CA THR A 56 2.27 0.88 -2.63
C THR A 56 3.35 1.91 -2.97
N SER A 57 3.33 2.39 -4.22
CA SER A 57 4.33 3.30 -4.78
C SER A 57 3.81 4.75 -4.88
N GLY A 58 2.66 5.04 -4.26
CA GLY A 58 2.01 6.36 -4.31
C GLY A 58 0.69 6.33 -5.07
N ALA A 59 0.29 7.50 -5.60
CA ALA A 59 -0.93 7.63 -6.38
C ALA A 59 -0.85 6.85 -7.70
N VAL A 60 -1.99 6.32 -8.13
CA VAL A 60 -2.16 5.59 -9.39
C VAL A 60 -2.76 6.53 -10.42
N ASN A 61 -2.13 6.68 -11.58
CA ASN A 61 -2.72 7.42 -12.70
C ASN A 61 -3.76 6.52 -13.40
N VAL A 62 -4.97 7.02 -13.59
CA VAL A 62 -6.04 6.36 -14.33
C VAL A 62 -6.62 7.29 -15.37
N SER A 63 -6.85 6.75 -16.57
CA SER A 63 -7.71 7.34 -17.58
C SER A 63 -8.61 6.28 -18.18
N CYS A 64 -9.78 6.69 -18.64
CA CYS A 64 -10.73 5.81 -19.29
C CYS A 64 -11.13 6.34 -20.66
N SER A 65 -11.67 5.47 -21.49
CA SER A 65 -12.28 5.84 -22.75
C SER A 65 -13.65 5.20 -22.84
N ALA A 66 -14.61 5.95 -23.35
CA ALA A 66 -15.93 5.44 -23.67
C ALA A 66 -16.10 5.47 -25.19
N LYS A 67 -16.70 4.43 -25.74
CA LYS A 67 -16.92 4.29 -27.17
C LYS A 67 -18.32 3.78 -27.44
N ASN A 68 -19.05 4.45 -28.33
CA ASN A 68 -20.30 3.96 -28.89
C ASN A 68 -20.10 3.53 -30.37
N SER A 69 -21.19 3.32 -31.11
CA SER A 69 -21.12 2.84 -32.50
C SER A 69 -20.48 3.84 -33.48
N TYR A 70 -20.32 5.11 -33.08
CA TYR A 70 -19.95 6.20 -33.99
C TYR A 70 -18.70 6.95 -33.54
N ILE A 71 -18.50 7.12 -32.23
CA ILE A 71 -17.43 7.93 -31.67
C ILE A 71 -16.78 7.29 -30.46
N GLN A 72 -15.56 7.73 -30.17
CA GLN A 72 -14.77 7.35 -29.00
C GLN A 72 -14.24 8.62 -28.34
N GLU A 73 -14.47 8.74 -27.04
CA GLU A 73 -14.05 9.86 -26.21
C GLU A 73 -13.16 9.37 -25.07
N HIS A 74 -12.27 10.24 -24.61
CA HIS A 74 -11.25 9.93 -23.62
C HIS A 74 -11.37 10.89 -22.42
N SER A 75 -11.28 10.35 -21.20
CA SER A 75 -11.17 11.17 -20.01
C SER A 75 -9.79 11.81 -19.92
N ASN A 76 -9.67 12.84 -19.09
CA ASN A 76 -8.37 13.29 -18.62
C ASN A 76 -7.74 12.24 -17.68
N ASP A 77 -6.42 12.30 -17.54
CA ASP A 77 -5.68 11.57 -16.52
C ASP A 77 -6.09 12.04 -15.13
N THR A 78 -6.37 11.09 -14.25
CA THR A 78 -6.78 11.31 -12.86
C THR A 78 -5.86 10.52 -11.94
N TYR A 79 -5.31 11.17 -10.92
CA TYR A 79 -4.45 10.50 -9.93
C TYR A 79 -5.29 10.08 -8.73
N VAL A 80 -5.40 8.76 -8.53
CA VAL A 80 -6.17 8.15 -7.46
C VAL A 80 -5.24 7.68 -6.36
N PHE A 81 -5.56 8.03 -5.13
CA PHE A 81 -4.89 7.52 -3.95
C PHE A 81 -5.90 7.30 -2.83
N CYS A 82 -5.93 6.08 -2.29
CA CYS A 82 -6.74 5.75 -1.13
C CYS A 82 -5.83 5.22 -0.03
N GLU A 83 -6.04 5.73 1.19
CA GLU A 83 -5.27 5.29 2.33
C GLU A 83 -5.78 3.95 2.85
N ALA A 84 -4.86 3.01 3.07
CA ALA A 84 -5.15 1.77 3.75
C ALA A 84 -4.79 1.88 5.23
N PRO A 85 -5.63 1.36 6.15
CA PRO A 85 -5.27 1.23 7.56
C PRO A 85 -4.06 0.30 7.69
N LEU A 86 -3.13 0.67 8.57
CA LEU A 86 -1.99 -0.20 8.92
C LEU A 86 -2.51 -1.47 9.61
N SER A 87 -1.99 -2.63 9.22
CA SER A 87 -2.12 -3.84 10.04
C SER A 87 -1.21 -3.75 11.26
N ASP A 88 -1.51 -4.53 12.30
CA ASP A 88 -0.58 -4.72 13.42
C ASP A 88 0.80 -5.17 12.90
N PRO A 89 1.91 -4.65 13.44
CA PRO A 89 3.24 -5.11 13.07
C PRO A 89 3.43 -6.57 13.46
N VAL A 90 3.91 -7.35 12.50
CA VAL A 90 4.41 -8.69 12.76
C VAL A 90 5.89 -8.60 13.05
N MET A 91 6.29 -9.07 14.22
CA MET A 91 7.67 -9.08 14.66
C MET A 91 8.14 -10.51 14.88
N LYS A 92 9.35 -10.84 14.40
CA LYS A 92 10.04 -12.08 14.75
C LYS A 92 11.50 -11.81 15.09
N ALA A 93 12.00 -12.47 16.12
CA ALA A 93 13.41 -12.50 16.48
C ALA A 93 13.95 -13.93 16.27
N SER A 94 15.11 -14.06 15.63
CA SER A 94 15.75 -15.35 15.35
C SER A 94 17.22 -15.30 15.76
N CYS A 95 17.67 -16.32 16.49
CA CYS A 95 19.05 -16.39 16.96
C CYS A 95 20.03 -16.79 15.87
N LEU A 96 21.21 -16.19 15.92
CA LEU A 96 22.38 -16.54 15.13
C LEU A 96 23.35 -17.38 15.98
N SER A 97 24.21 -18.15 15.33
CA SER A 97 25.13 -19.09 15.97
C SER A 97 26.18 -18.43 16.88
N ASN A 98 26.44 -17.14 16.71
CA ASN A 98 27.33 -16.33 17.55
C ASN A 98 26.63 -15.74 18.79
N GLY A 99 25.33 -16.04 19.00
CA GLY A 99 24.52 -15.53 20.10
C GLY A 99 23.89 -14.15 19.86
N SER A 100 24.10 -13.56 18.68
CA SER A 100 23.33 -12.38 18.24
C SER A 100 21.93 -12.78 17.74
N ALA A 101 21.06 -11.81 17.50
CA ALA A 101 19.72 -12.06 16.97
C ALA A 101 19.41 -11.18 15.75
N VAL A 102 18.67 -11.72 14.79
CA VAL A 102 18.04 -10.95 13.72
C VAL A 102 16.60 -10.69 14.10
N VAL A 103 16.24 -9.41 14.18
CA VAL A 103 14.87 -8.94 14.35
C VAL A 103 14.33 -8.57 12.99
N THR A 104 13.11 -9.02 12.74
CA THR A 104 12.36 -8.72 11.53
C THR A 104 11.05 -8.08 11.96
N CYS A 105 10.73 -6.93 11.37
CA CYS A 105 9.48 -6.24 11.62
C CYS A 105 8.86 -5.79 10.31
N TRP A 106 7.59 -6.14 10.09
CA TRP A 106 6.86 -5.78 8.88
C TRP A 106 5.38 -5.56 9.16
N VAL A 107 4.73 -4.83 8.25
CA VAL A 107 3.27 -4.77 8.15
C VAL A 107 2.80 -5.58 6.96
N VAL A 108 1.66 -6.25 7.13
CA VAL A 108 1.03 -7.04 6.07
C VAL A 108 0.19 -6.15 5.14
N ARG A 109 -0.42 -5.10 5.69
CA ARG A 109 -1.27 -4.14 4.97
C ARG A 109 -1.06 -2.72 5.51
N GLY A 110 -1.35 -1.73 4.67
CA GLY A 110 -1.20 -0.31 5.02
C GLY A 110 -0.80 0.54 3.82
N SER A 111 -0.60 1.84 4.04
CA SER A 111 0.10 2.70 3.07
C SER A 111 1.04 3.64 3.80
N ALA A 112 2.29 3.73 3.31
CA ALA A 112 3.38 4.55 3.87
C ALA A 112 3.61 4.36 5.40
N PRO A 113 3.96 3.15 5.88
CA PRO A 113 4.27 2.92 7.28
C PRO A 113 5.60 3.60 7.71
N THR A 114 5.57 4.34 8.82
CA THR A 114 6.79 4.72 9.54
C THR A 114 7.09 3.66 10.57
N PHE A 115 8.30 3.12 10.56
CA PHE A 115 8.71 2.07 11.49
C PHE A 115 9.62 2.65 12.57
N LEU A 116 9.39 2.20 13.80
CA LEU A 116 10.17 2.53 14.98
C LEU A 116 10.60 1.23 15.64
N LEU A 117 11.91 1.07 15.87
CA LEU A 117 12.45 -0.04 16.65
C LEU A 117 12.93 0.47 17.99
N THR A 118 12.55 -0.19 19.07
CA THR A 118 13.05 0.08 20.41
C THR A 118 13.64 -1.20 21.00
N VAL A 119 14.86 -1.13 21.53
CA VAL A 119 15.53 -2.26 22.17
C VAL A 119 15.96 -1.85 23.56
N ASN A 120 15.48 -2.58 24.59
CA ASN A 120 15.75 -2.27 25.99
C ASN A 120 15.36 -0.84 26.40
N GLY A 121 14.37 -0.25 25.73
CA GLY A 121 13.92 1.14 25.97
C GLY A 121 14.66 2.20 25.17
N GLU A 122 15.67 1.83 24.38
CA GLU A 122 16.39 2.76 23.49
C GLU A 122 15.88 2.68 22.06
N GLU A 123 15.59 3.83 21.46
CA GLU A 123 15.17 3.94 20.07
C GLU A 123 16.36 3.69 19.15
N ILE A 124 16.18 2.77 18.21
CA ILE A 124 17.17 2.43 17.20
C ILE A 124 16.64 2.89 15.86
N ASP A 125 17.39 3.77 15.19
CA ASP A 125 17.13 4.14 13.81
C ASP A 125 17.20 2.89 12.91
N PRO A 126 16.09 2.49 12.27
CA PRO A 126 16.13 1.37 11.35
C PRO A 126 17.04 1.71 10.16
N PRO A 127 17.73 0.71 9.57
CA PRO A 127 18.71 0.94 8.53
C PRO A 127 18.07 1.66 7.33
N TYR A 128 18.69 2.76 6.89
CA TYR A 128 18.21 3.59 5.77
C TYR A 128 17.99 2.79 4.48
N ASN A 129 18.85 1.79 4.23
CA ASN A 129 18.71 0.84 3.12
C ASN A 129 17.72 -0.27 3.45
N ARG A 130 16.44 0.09 3.55
CA ARG A 130 15.36 -0.88 3.72
C ARG A 130 15.24 -1.74 2.46
N SER A 131 15.31 -3.06 2.64
CA SER A 131 15.07 -4.04 1.57
C SER A 131 13.60 -4.05 1.10
N SER A 132 12.69 -3.51 1.91
CA SER A 132 11.26 -3.46 1.63
C SER A 132 10.64 -2.18 2.21
N PRO A 133 9.70 -1.51 1.52
CA PRO A 133 8.93 -0.42 2.12
C PRO A 133 7.94 -0.91 3.19
N TRP A 134 7.74 -2.23 3.30
CA TRP A 134 6.78 -2.87 4.21
C TRP A 134 7.42 -3.42 5.48
N GLY A 135 8.73 -3.25 5.67
CA GLY A 135 9.41 -3.77 6.83
C GLY A 135 10.93 -3.69 6.73
N PHE A 136 11.60 -4.11 7.78
CA PHE A 136 13.05 -4.11 7.85
C PHE A 136 13.56 -5.30 8.65
N ASN A 137 14.84 -5.60 8.44
CA ASN A 137 15.60 -6.54 9.23
C ASN A 137 16.68 -5.76 9.99
N TYR A 138 16.88 -6.07 11.26
CA TYR A 138 17.89 -5.46 12.11
C TYR A 138 18.65 -6.53 12.88
N THR A 139 19.98 -6.41 12.96
CA THR A 139 20.81 -7.38 13.69
C THR A 139 21.23 -6.79 15.04
N LEU A 140 20.83 -7.45 16.12
CA LEU A 140 21.25 -7.15 17.48
C LEU A 140 22.60 -7.80 17.75
N SER A 141 23.69 -7.04 17.61
CA SER A 141 25.06 -7.58 17.69
C SER A 141 25.53 -7.99 19.09
N THR A 142 24.80 -7.62 20.15
CA THR A 142 25.13 -7.98 21.52
C THR A 142 24.64 -9.40 21.85
N LYS A 143 24.89 -9.91 23.06
CA LYS A 143 24.18 -11.11 23.56
C LYS A 143 23.06 -10.65 24.49
N GLY A 144 21.89 -11.26 24.34
CA GLY A 144 20.68 -10.92 25.11
C GLY A 144 20.74 -11.30 26.60
N PRO A 145 19.67 -11.06 27.35
CA PRO A 145 18.29 -10.84 26.88
C PRO A 145 18.02 -9.44 26.34
N TRP A 146 17.06 -9.34 25.41
CA TRP A 146 16.55 -8.09 24.85
C TRP A 146 15.03 -7.98 25.04
N ASN A 147 14.58 -6.79 25.38
CA ASN A 147 13.19 -6.37 25.26
C ASN A 147 13.03 -5.57 23.96
N ILE A 148 12.40 -6.17 22.96
CA ILE A 148 12.30 -5.64 21.61
C ILE A 148 10.88 -5.15 21.41
N SER A 149 10.70 -3.90 21.00
CA SER A 149 9.42 -3.35 20.56
C SER A 149 9.55 -2.83 19.15
N CYS A 150 8.62 -3.21 18.29
CA CYS A 150 8.46 -2.60 16.99
C CYS A 150 7.13 -1.84 16.95
N SER A 151 7.20 -0.54 16.71
CA SER A 151 6.02 0.30 16.49
C SER A 151 5.92 0.71 15.04
N VAL A 152 4.68 0.81 14.56
CA VAL A 152 4.38 1.35 13.25
C VAL A 152 3.45 2.53 13.44
N GLU A 153 3.87 3.67 12.92
CA GLU A 153 3.18 4.94 13.12
C GLU A 153 2.61 5.46 11.80
N LYS A 154 1.39 6.00 11.88
CA LYS A 154 0.77 6.80 10.83
C LYS A 154 -0.31 7.72 11.40
N PHE A 155 -0.25 9.01 11.07
CA PHE A 155 -1.27 10.04 11.38
C PHE A 155 -1.90 9.92 12.80
N MET A 156 -1.04 9.89 13.82
CA MET A 156 -1.42 9.79 15.25
C MET A 156 -1.96 8.44 15.74
N LYS A 157 -1.93 7.40 14.90
CA LYS A 157 -2.09 6.01 15.35
C LYS A 157 -0.72 5.33 15.36
N SER A 158 -0.34 4.81 16.52
CA SER A 158 0.84 3.99 16.73
C SER A 158 0.37 2.60 17.16
N VAL A 159 0.82 1.56 16.46
CA VAL A 159 0.58 0.16 16.86
C VAL A 159 1.92 -0.47 17.15
N THR A 160 2.05 -1.06 18.33
CA THR A 160 3.31 -1.61 18.83
C THR A 160 3.16 -3.09 19.11
N ASN A 161 4.18 -3.87 18.73
CA ASN A 161 4.33 -5.26 19.10
C ASN A 161 5.64 -5.43 19.90
N THR A 162 5.54 -6.01 21.09
CA THR A 162 6.66 -6.14 22.03
C THR A 162 6.92 -7.60 22.36
N THR A 163 8.19 -8.00 22.40
CA THR A 163 8.61 -9.35 22.77
C THR A 163 9.93 -9.34 23.51
N SER A 164 10.06 -10.24 24.50
CA SER A 164 11.33 -10.54 25.15
C SER A 164 12.02 -11.71 24.43
N HIS A 165 13.28 -11.55 24.07
CA HIS A 165 14.04 -12.61 23.39
C HIS A 165 15.44 -12.76 23.99
N SER A 166 15.93 -14.00 24.05
CA SER A 166 17.26 -14.34 24.54
C SER A 166 17.84 -15.46 23.69
N CYS A 167 19.07 -15.28 23.23
CA CYS A 167 19.77 -16.32 22.48
C CYS A 167 20.70 -17.13 23.39
N PRO A 168 20.88 -18.44 23.09
CA PRO A 168 21.83 -19.29 23.81
C PRO A 168 23.29 -18.82 23.69
#